data_AF-A0A1T1BQD1-F1
#
_entry.id   AF-A0A1T1BQD1-F1
#
_cell.length_a   1.000
_cell.length_b   1.000
_cell.length_c   1.000
_cell.angle_alpha   90.00
_cell.angle_beta   90.00
_cell.angle_gamma   90.00
#
_symmetry.space_group_name_H-M   'P 1'
#
loop_
_entity.id
_entity.type
_entity.pdbx_description
1 polymer ?
#
loop_
_entity_poly.entity_id
_entity_poly.type
_entity_poly.pdbx_seq_one_letter_code
_entity_poly.pdbx_strand_id
1 'polypeptide(L)'
;MKSYCNSLTKFDTISYWKIYRNSKLIKEGTLSNKKERIELYKKTIRVLDTLHIKYFEDTPCVKCNSNFIIKTEKGKEIKTIQSNKNQYSLKLETTELQVLAFKNKSSILKLYFKEDDKTESILLFEFEIK
;
A
#
# COMPACT_ATOMS: atom_id res chain seq x y z
N MET A 1 11.70 16.57 45.96
CA MET A 1 10.65 16.66 44.93
C MET A 1 11.04 15.75 43.77
N LYS A 2 10.19 14.79 43.42
CA LYS A 2 10.34 13.97 42.21
C LYS A 2 10.03 14.84 40.99
N SER A 3 10.81 14.70 39.91
CA SER A 3 10.21 14.56 38.59
C SER A 3 11.17 13.81 37.67
N TYR A 4 10.86 12.54 37.44
CA TYR A 4 11.39 11.74 36.36
C TYR A 4 10.72 12.21 35.07
N CYS A 5 11.49 12.42 34.00
CA CYS A 5 10.95 12.36 32.65
C CYS A 5 11.90 11.53 31.77
N ASN A 6 12.01 10.25 32.12
CA ASN A 6 12.40 9.20 31.18
C ASN A 6 11.15 8.82 30.40
N SER A 7 11.07 9.23 29.13
CA SER A 7 10.41 8.50 28.06
C SER A 7 10.59 9.30 26.77
N LEU A 8 11.53 8.89 25.93
CA LEU A 8 11.43 9.13 24.50
C LEU A 8 10.18 8.36 24.04
N THR A 9 9.01 8.98 24.17
CA THR A 9 7.81 8.53 23.49
C THR A 9 8.12 8.60 22.00
N LYS A 10 8.52 7.46 21.45
CA LYS A 10 8.37 7.14 20.04
C LYS A 10 6.91 7.44 19.74
N PHE A 11 6.63 8.64 19.21
CA PHE A 11 5.29 9.02 18.81
C PHE A 11 4.80 7.88 17.93
N ASP A 12 3.79 7.15 18.39
CA ASP A 12 3.13 6.11 17.62
C ASP A 12 2.59 6.79 16.37
N THR A 13 3.36 6.77 15.28
CA THR A 13 2.90 7.28 14.00
C THR A 13 1.86 6.29 13.50
N ILE A 14 0.60 6.51 13.88
CA ILE A 14 -0.51 5.66 13.47
C ILE A 14 -0.68 5.84 11.96
N SER A 15 -0.10 4.91 11.22
CA SER A 15 -0.17 4.87 9.77
C SER A 15 -1.17 3.81 9.34
N TYR A 16 -2.07 4.19 8.45
CA TYR A 16 -3.16 3.33 8.01
C TYR A 16 -3.38 3.47 6.51
N TRP A 17 -4.05 2.49 5.94
CA TRP A 17 -4.40 2.47 4.53
C TRP A 17 -5.85 2.05 4.35
N LYS A 18 -6.45 2.52 3.25
CA LYS A 18 -7.82 2.22 2.85
C LYS A 18 -7.83 1.83 1.37
N ILE A 19 -8.66 0.84 1.03
CA ILE A 19 -8.82 0.36 -0.34
C ILE A 19 -10.29 0.44 -0.71
N TYR A 20 -10.54 1.12 -1.82
CA TYR A 20 -11.86 1.29 -2.38
C TYR A 20 -11.95 0.57 -3.72
N ARG A 21 -12.98 -0.22 -3.95
CA ARG A 21 -13.33 -0.77 -5.26
C ARG A 21 -14.55 -0.03 -5.77
N ASN A 22 -14.43 0.66 -6.91
CA ASN A 22 -15.51 1.48 -7.49
C ASN A 22 -16.14 2.43 -6.44
N SER A 23 -15.29 3.16 -5.72
CA SER A 23 -15.65 4.11 -4.65
C SER A 23 -16.25 3.51 -3.37
N LYS A 24 -16.43 2.19 -3.28
CA LYS A 24 -16.84 1.52 -2.03
C LYS A 24 -15.63 1.01 -1.27
N LEU A 25 -15.53 1.35 0.02
CA LEU A 25 -14.48 0.81 0.90
C LEU A 25 -14.64 -0.71 0.99
N ILE A 26 -13.59 -1.45 0.65
CA ILE A 26 -13.59 -2.92 0.74
C ILE A 26 -12.69 -3.45 1.85
N LYS A 27 -11.68 -2.68 2.24
CA LYS A 27 -10.71 -3.07 3.26
C LYS A 27 -9.94 -1.85 3.77
N GLU A 28 -9.55 -1.87 5.03
CA GLU A 28 -8.61 -0.95 5.63
C GLU A 28 -7.73 -1.70 6.65
N GLY A 29 -6.60 -1.11 7.01
CA GLY A 29 -5.66 -1.70 7.94
C GLY A 29 -4.59 -0.71 8.39
N THR A 30 -3.77 -1.16 9.34
CA THR A 30 -2.66 -0.40 9.93
C THR A 30 -1.33 -1.09 9.60
N LEU A 31 -0.22 -0.35 9.68
CA LEU A 31 1.12 -0.93 9.47
C LEU A 31 1.55 -1.94 10.54
N SER A 32 0.87 -1.98 11.69
CA SER A 32 1.11 -2.96 12.74
C SER A 32 0.78 -4.39 12.29
N ASN A 33 -0.12 -4.57 11.32
CA ASN A 33 -0.47 -5.88 10.78
C ASN A 33 0.16 -6.12 9.39
N LYS A 34 1.42 -6.57 9.38
CA LYS A 34 2.23 -6.75 8.16
C LYS A 34 1.77 -7.86 7.19
N LYS A 35 0.69 -8.59 7.51
CA LYS A 35 0.20 -9.73 6.72
C LYS A 35 -1.24 -9.56 6.20
N GLU A 36 -1.75 -8.34 6.19
CA GLU A 36 -3.07 -8.09 5.60
C GLU A 36 -3.06 -8.41 4.10
N ARG A 37 -4.06 -9.17 3.69
CA ARG A 37 -4.19 -9.70 2.33
C ARG A 37 -5.56 -9.39 1.76
N ILE A 38 -5.59 -8.91 0.53
CA ILE A 38 -6.80 -8.67 -0.26
C ILE A 38 -6.90 -9.73 -1.34
N GLU A 39 -7.96 -10.51 -1.27
CA GLU A 39 -8.26 -11.53 -2.26
C GLU A 39 -9.00 -10.92 -3.46
N LEU A 40 -8.46 -11.17 -4.64
CA LEU A 40 -9.01 -10.74 -5.92
C LEU A 40 -9.35 -11.97 -6.75
N TYR A 41 -10.63 -12.34 -6.75
CA TYR A 41 -11.13 -13.48 -7.51
C TYR A 41 -11.23 -13.14 -9.00
N LYS A 42 -10.52 -13.89 -9.85
CA LYS A 42 -10.46 -13.66 -11.30
C LYS A 42 -11.84 -13.56 -11.95
N LYS A 43 -12.77 -14.42 -11.53
CA LYS A 43 -14.16 -14.49 -12.04
C LYS A 43 -14.99 -13.23 -11.71
N THR A 44 -14.59 -12.46 -10.71
CA THR A 44 -15.35 -11.28 -10.25
C THR A 44 -14.79 -9.97 -10.78
N ILE A 45 -13.61 -9.99 -11.40
CA ILE A 45 -12.93 -8.79 -11.92
C ILE A 45 -13.57 -8.39 -13.24
N ARG A 46 -14.00 -7.14 -13.33
CA ARG A 46 -14.52 -6.53 -14.56
C ARG A 46 -13.45 -5.63 -15.18
N VAL A 47 -13.51 -5.46 -16.50
CA VAL A 47 -12.51 -4.67 -17.25
C VAL A 47 -12.37 -3.24 -16.72
N LEU A 48 -13.46 -2.64 -16.26
CA LEU A 48 -13.51 -1.26 -15.76
C LEU A 48 -13.38 -1.15 -14.23
N ASP A 49 -13.17 -2.27 -13.52
CA ASP A 49 -13.07 -2.24 -12.06
C ASP A 49 -11.73 -1.65 -11.64
N THR A 50 -11.82 -0.61 -10.81
CA THR A 50 -10.65 0.10 -10.31
C THR A 50 -10.54 -0.02 -8.79
N LEU A 51 -9.31 -0.21 -8.33
CA LEU A 51 -8.92 -0.09 -6.93
C LEU A 51 -8.31 1.27 -6.71
N HIS A 52 -8.85 2.01 -5.76
CA HIS A 52 -8.28 3.24 -5.25
C HIS A 52 -7.69 2.95 -3.88
N ILE A 53 -6.39 3.09 -3.76
CA ILE A 53 -5.63 2.86 -2.53
C ILE A 53 -5.24 4.22 -1.98
N LYS A 54 -5.48 4.44 -0.70
CA LYS A 54 -5.05 5.63 0.02
C LYS A 54 -4.22 5.23 1.23
N TYR A 55 -3.05 5.81 1.37
CA TYR A 55 -2.17 5.65 2.52
C TYR A 55 -2.18 6.96 3.32
N PHE A 56 -2.19 6.84 4.64
CA PHE A 56 -2.26 7.96 5.56
C PHE A 56 -1.17 7.78 6.61
N GLU A 57 -0.44 8.86 6.85
CA GLU A 57 0.58 8.97 7.88
C GLU A 57 0.29 10.26 8.66
N ASP A 58 0.48 10.22 9.99
CA ASP A 58 0.16 11.35 10.88
C ASP A 58 1.03 12.60 10.58
N THR A 59 2.24 12.35 10.10
CA THR A 59 3.21 13.40 9.74
C THR A 59 3.63 13.25 8.28
N PRO A 60 2.75 13.53 7.30
CA PRO A 60 3.07 13.33 5.90
C PRO A 60 4.11 14.35 5.41
N CYS A 61 5.06 13.89 4.60
CA CYS A 61 6.04 14.79 3.99
C CYS A 61 5.43 15.57 2.79
N VAL A 62 5.12 16.85 3.02
CA VAL A 62 4.50 17.74 2.01
C VAL A 62 5.40 18.00 0.79
N LYS A 63 6.73 17.86 0.93
CA LYS A 63 7.70 18.17 -0.13
C LYS A 63 8.35 16.94 -0.76
N CYS A 64 8.11 15.74 -0.23
CA CYS A 64 8.72 14.52 -0.72
C CYS A 64 7.95 14.03 -1.95
N ASN A 65 8.67 13.47 -2.93
CA ASN A 65 7.96 12.56 -3.83
C ASN A 65 7.77 11.24 -3.11
N SER A 66 6.68 10.58 -3.47
CA SER A 66 6.38 9.26 -2.96
C SER A 66 5.95 8.35 -4.09
N ASN A 67 6.19 7.07 -3.90
CA ASN A 67 5.99 6.03 -4.89
C ASN A 67 5.29 4.85 -4.24
N PHE A 68 4.32 4.29 -4.95
CA PHE A 68 3.80 2.96 -4.70
C PHE A 68 4.57 1.95 -5.54
N ILE A 69 5.05 0.90 -4.91
CA ILE A 69 5.87 -0.12 -5.56
C ILE A 69 5.16 -1.46 -5.44
N ILE A 70 4.92 -2.12 -6.57
CA ILE A 70 4.39 -3.47 -6.64
C ILE A 70 5.56 -4.42 -6.81
N LYS A 71 5.67 -5.39 -5.90
CA LYS A 71 6.67 -6.46 -5.96
C LYS A 71 5.96 -7.82 -6.04
N THR A 72 6.62 -8.81 -6.62
CA THR A 72 6.18 -10.21 -6.48
C THR A 72 6.40 -10.69 -5.06
N GLU A 73 5.82 -11.84 -4.72
CA GLU A 73 6.08 -12.51 -3.45
C GLU A 73 7.58 -12.68 -3.13
N LYS A 74 8.38 -12.98 -4.17
CA LYS A 74 9.84 -13.16 -4.11
C LYS A 74 10.64 -11.85 -4.02
N GLY A 75 9.96 -10.70 -3.93
CA GLY A 75 10.59 -9.39 -3.77
C GLY A 75 11.05 -8.72 -5.07
N LYS A 76 10.80 -9.32 -6.25
CA LYS A 76 11.11 -8.69 -7.53
C LYS A 76 10.16 -7.50 -7.74
N GLU A 77 10.72 -6.30 -7.93
CA GLU A 77 9.95 -5.12 -8.34
C GLU A 77 9.42 -5.28 -9.76
N ILE A 78 8.12 -5.04 -9.95
CA ILE A 78 7.44 -5.23 -11.24
C ILE A 78 6.71 -3.98 -11.73
N LYS A 79 6.40 -3.04 -10.84
CA LYS A 79 5.80 -1.75 -11.20
C LYS A 79 6.08 -0.73 -10.11
N THR A 80 6.41 0.49 -10.52
CA THR A 80 6.53 1.65 -9.63
C THR A 80 5.63 2.74 -10.15
N ILE A 81 4.77 3.28 -9.28
CA ILE A 81 3.83 4.34 -9.62
C ILE A 81 4.08 5.52 -8.69
N GLN A 82 4.36 6.67 -9.28
CA GLN A 82 4.46 7.91 -8.52
C GLN A 82 3.10 8.25 -7.91
N SER A 83 3.09 8.48 -6.61
CA SER A 83 1.92 8.93 -5.88
C SER A 83 1.60 10.39 -6.23
N ASN A 84 0.32 10.75 -6.16
CA ASN A 84 -0.07 12.15 -6.18
C ASN A 84 0.51 12.85 -4.94
N LYS A 85 1.29 13.93 -5.16
CA LYS A 85 2.10 14.63 -4.14
C LYS A 85 1.32 15.06 -2.90
N ASN A 86 -0.01 15.22 -3.01
CA ASN A 86 -0.83 15.76 -1.94
C ASN A 86 -1.77 14.73 -1.28
N GLN A 87 -1.82 13.47 -1.73
CA GLN A 87 -2.90 12.55 -1.31
C GLN A 87 -2.48 11.10 -1.02
N TYR A 88 -1.19 10.77 -1.13
CA TYR A 88 -0.65 9.40 -0.89
C TYR A 88 -1.60 8.32 -1.41
N SER A 89 -1.96 8.48 -2.68
CA SER A 89 -3.05 7.73 -3.29
C SER A 89 -2.67 7.22 -4.66
N LEU A 90 -3.19 6.05 -4.98
CA LEU A 90 -2.99 5.37 -6.24
C LEU A 90 -4.31 4.80 -6.73
N LYS A 91 -4.54 4.88 -8.04
CA LYS A 91 -5.62 4.16 -8.72
C LYS A 91 -5.02 3.11 -9.65
N LEU A 92 -5.51 1.87 -9.54
CA LEU A 92 -5.11 0.74 -10.37
C LEU A 92 -6.34 0.07 -10.96
N GLU A 93 -6.22 -0.41 -12.19
CA GLU A 93 -7.20 -1.33 -12.75
C GLU A 93 -6.96 -2.75 -12.20
N THR A 94 -8.04 -3.44 -11.84
CA THR A 94 -7.94 -4.82 -11.35
C THR A 94 -7.47 -5.80 -12.43
N THR A 95 -7.76 -5.52 -13.70
CA THR A 95 -7.22 -6.22 -14.87
C THR A 95 -5.71 -6.07 -14.97
N GLU A 96 -5.18 -4.88 -14.71
CA GLU A 96 -3.74 -4.67 -14.70
C GLU A 96 -3.04 -5.54 -13.64
N LEU A 97 -3.60 -5.62 -12.43
CA LEU A 97 -3.09 -6.50 -11.38
C LEU A 97 -3.07 -7.98 -11.83
N GLN A 98 -4.11 -8.44 -12.51
CA GLN A 98 -4.13 -9.80 -13.09
C GLN A 98 -3.04 -10.01 -14.12
N VAL A 99 -2.84 -9.06 -15.03
CA VAL A 99 -1.81 -9.13 -16.07
C VAL A 99 -0.42 -9.16 -15.43
N LEU A 100 -0.17 -8.33 -14.42
CA LEU A 100 1.09 -8.31 -13.67
C LEU A 100 1.36 -9.64 -12.97
N ALA A 101 0.36 -10.21 -12.30
CA ALA A 101 0.45 -11.51 -11.65
C ALA A 101 0.75 -12.64 -12.64
N PHE A 102 0.03 -12.68 -13.77
CA PHE A 102 0.22 -13.67 -14.83
C PHE A 102 1.61 -13.60 -15.46
N LYS A 103 2.03 -12.40 -15.90
CA LYS A 103 3.35 -12.20 -16.53
C LYS A 103 4.51 -12.58 -15.61
N ASN A 104 4.35 -12.39 -14.31
CA ASN A 104 5.39 -12.69 -13.33
C ASN A 104 5.23 -14.06 -12.65
N LYS A 105 4.29 -14.90 -13.12
CA LYS A 105 4.02 -16.25 -12.58
C LYS A 105 3.87 -16.24 -11.05
N SER A 106 3.15 -15.24 -10.54
CA SER A 106 2.99 -15.04 -9.10
C SER A 106 1.54 -14.66 -8.80
N SER A 107 0.86 -15.47 -8.00
CA SER A 107 -0.50 -15.18 -7.53
C SER A 107 -0.51 -14.11 -6.44
N ILE A 108 0.62 -13.87 -5.77
CA ILE A 108 0.75 -12.90 -4.68
C ILE A 108 1.58 -11.70 -5.15
N LEU A 109 0.98 -10.52 -5.09
CA LEU A 109 1.65 -9.25 -5.33
C LEU A 109 1.67 -8.45 -4.04
N LYS A 110 2.77 -7.79 -3.72
CA LYS A 110 2.97 -7.00 -2.51
C LYS A 110 2.99 -5.52 -2.87
N LEU A 111 2.16 -4.72 -2.21
CA LEU A 111 2.15 -3.27 -2.40
C LEU A 111 2.96 -2.59 -1.30
N TYR A 112 3.94 -1.81 -1.72
CA TYR A 112 4.77 -1.00 -0.85
C TYR A 112 4.54 0.48 -1.10
N PHE A 113 4.83 1.29 -0.09
CA PHE A 113 4.92 2.74 -0.17
C PHE A 113 6.35 3.18 0.16
N LYS A 114 6.88 4.15 -0.58
CA LYS A 114 8.20 4.72 -0.34
C LYS A 114 8.17 6.22 -0.59
N GLU A 115 8.67 6.99 0.37
CA GLU A 115 8.99 8.40 0.18
C GLU A 115 10.48 8.54 -0.15
N ASP A 116 10.85 9.55 -0.94
CA ASP A 116 12.24 9.74 -1.38
C ASP A 116 13.21 10.07 -0.22
N ASP A 117 12.71 10.64 0.88
CA ASP A 117 13.48 10.92 2.09
C ASP A 117 13.69 9.68 2.98
N LYS A 118 12.96 8.59 2.72
CA LYS A 118 13.06 7.33 3.45
C LYS A 118 13.90 6.31 2.66
N THR A 119 14.84 5.68 3.35
CA THR A 119 15.70 4.62 2.77
C THR A 119 14.92 3.34 2.46
N GLU A 120 13.94 3.00 3.30
CA GLU A 120 13.18 1.75 3.20
C GLU A 120 11.77 1.95 2.66
N SER A 121 11.31 0.99 1.85
CA SER A 121 9.91 0.90 1.42
C SER A 121 9.08 0.17 2.47
N ILE A 122 7.93 0.73 2.82
CA ILE A 122 6.99 0.18 3.80
C ILE A 122 6.03 -0.78 3.09
N LEU A 123 5.91 -2.02 3.54
CA LEU A 123 4.87 -2.94 3.07
C LEU A 123 3.51 -2.49 3.61
N LEU A 124 2.55 -2.22 2.72
CA LEU A 124 1.19 -1.89 3.11
C LEU A 124 0.35 -3.16 3.29
N PHE A 125 0.27 -3.99 2.25
CA PHE A 125 -0.53 -5.22 2.21
C PHE A 125 -0.17 -6.08 0.99
N GLU A 126 -0.78 -7.26 0.91
CA GLU A 126 -0.65 -8.20 -0.21
C GLU A 126 -1.96 -8.28 -1.02
N PHE A 127 -1.86 -8.38 -2.33
CA PHE A 127 -2.93 -8.87 -3.19
C PHE A 127 -2.72 -10.37 -3.43
N GLU A 128 -3.77 -11.16 -3.30
CA GLU A 128 -3.78 -12.56 -3.76
C GLU A 128 -4.79 -12.73 -4.88
N ILE A 129 -4.30 -13.06 -6.07
CA ILE A 129 -5.13 -13.27 -7.26
C ILE A 129 -5.47 -14.75 -7.37
N LYS A 130 -6.73 -15.07 -7.07
CA LYS A 130 -7.30 -16.43 -7.10
C LYS A 130 -8.06 -16.67 -8.41
#